data_AF-A0A931WWZ8-F1
#
_entry.id   AF-A0A931WWZ8-F1
#
_cell.length_a   1.000
_cell.length_b   1.000
_cell.length_c   1.000
_cell.angle_alpha   90.00
_cell.angle_beta   90.00
_cell.angle_gamma   90.00
#
_symmetry.space_group_name_H-M   'P 1'
#
loop_
_entity.id
_entity.type
_entity.pdbx_description
1 polymer ?
#
loop_
_entity_poly.entity_id
_entity_poly.type
_entity_poly.pdbx_seq_one_letter_code
_entity_poly.pdbx_strand_id
1 'polypeptide(L)'
;METEDRLESNTAIPPGLLLRDELRARHLTQKALALQMGTTIRVAKEICQGKREITADIALDLEHMLGIKAYIWMNLESDYRLTLARQRRQTEVRSTAA
;
A
#
# COMPACT_ATOMS: atom_id res chain seq x y z
N MET A 1 -5.74 27.48 -23.03
CA MET A 1 -6.44 26.56 -22.12
C MET A 1 -5.35 25.82 -21.37
N GLU A 2 -4.80 26.46 -20.34
CA GLU A 2 -3.84 25.82 -19.44
C GLU A 2 -4.67 24.82 -18.64
N THR A 3 -4.50 23.54 -18.93
CA THR A 3 -5.06 22.49 -18.08
C THR A 3 -4.44 22.72 -16.71
N GLU A 4 -5.25 23.15 -15.74
CA GLU A 4 -4.86 23.23 -14.35
C GLU A 4 -4.10 21.94 -14.03
N ASP A 5 -2.80 22.09 -13.78
CA ASP A 5 -1.93 21.08 -13.23
C ASP A 5 -2.51 20.77 -11.86
N ARG A 6 -3.56 19.93 -11.84
CA ARG A 6 -4.14 19.39 -10.63
C ARG A 6 -2.93 18.84 -9.91
N LEU A 7 -2.63 19.38 -8.75
CA LEU A 7 -1.55 18.96 -7.85
C LEU A 7 -1.84 17.52 -7.38
N GLU A 8 -1.91 16.56 -8.31
CA GLU A 8 -1.95 15.14 -8.04
C GLU A 8 -0.54 14.82 -7.59
N SER A 9 -0.38 14.60 -6.28
CA SER A 9 0.88 14.15 -5.72
C SER A 9 1.32 12.90 -6.49
N ASN A 10 2.37 13.02 -7.30
CA ASN A 10 2.97 11.89 -8.02
C ASN A 10 3.80 11.00 -7.06
N THR A 11 3.63 11.16 -5.74
CA THR A 11 4.30 10.36 -4.74
C THR A 11 3.45 9.14 -4.43
N ALA A 12 3.91 7.96 -4.87
CA ALA A 12 3.29 6.69 -4.51
C ALA A 12 3.60 6.38 -3.04
N ILE A 13 2.65 6.67 -2.14
CA ILE A 13 2.77 6.33 -0.72
C ILE A 13 2.27 4.89 -0.53
N PRO A 14 3.15 3.93 -0.20
CA PRO A 14 2.72 2.55 -0.02
C PRO A 14 1.87 2.43 1.25
N PRO A 15 0.74 1.69 1.22
CA PRO A 15 -0.07 1.45 2.42
C PRO A 15 0.74 0.73 3.52
N GLY A 16 1.77 -0.03 3.13
CA GLY A 16 2.73 -0.65 4.05
C GLY A 16 3.48 0.34 4.95
N LEU A 17 3.61 1.62 4.56
CA LEU A 17 4.18 2.67 5.40
C LEU A 17 3.29 2.92 6.62
N LEU A 18 2.01 3.21 6.37
CA LEU A 18 1.01 3.43 7.44
C LEU A 18 0.90 2.19 8.32
N LEU A 19 0.84 1.00 7.73
CA LEU A 19 0.81 -0.26 8.46
C LEU A 19 1.99 -0.39 9.43
N ARG A 20 3.21 -0.04 8.99
CA ARG A 20 4.39 -0.12 9.85
C ARG A 20 4.32 0.87 11.01
N ASP A 21 3.78 2.06 10.78
CA ASP A 21 3.65 3.09 11.81
C ASP A 21 2.59 2.68 12.85
N GLU A 22 1.45 2.13 12.41
CA GLU A 22 0.42 1.55 13.28
C GLU A 22 0.96 0.38 14.12
N LEU A 23 1.71 -0.53 13.50
CA LEU A 23 2.35 -1.63 14.24
C LEU A 23 3.32 -1.10 15.30
N ARG A 24 4.13 -0.09 14.97
CA ARG A 24 5.07 0.53 15.92
C ARG A 24 4.35 1.22 17.06
N ALA A 25 3.33 2.03 16.77
CA ALA A 25 2.55 2.76 17.75
C ALA A 25 1.87 1.84 18.78
N ARG A 26 1.51 0.62 18.35
CA ARG A 26 0.83 -0.39 19.18
C ARG A 26 1.77 -1.44 19.76
N HIS A 27 3.08 -1.29 19.58
CA HIS A 27 4.09 -2.27 19.98
C HIS A 27 3.88 -3.68 19.39
N LEU A 28 3.27 -3.76 18.20
CA LEU A 28 3.03 -4.98 17.46
C LEU A 28 4.20 -5.29 16.52
N THR A 29 4.48 -6.57 16.33
CA THR A 29 5.56 -7.01 15.44
C THR A 29 5.02 -7.49 14.10
N GLN A 30 5.85 -7.47 13.05
CA GLN A 30 5.50 -8.10 11.76
C GLN A 30 5.24 -9.61 11.90
N LYS A 31 5.80 -10.25 12.93
CA LYS A 31 5.50 -11.64 13.29
C LYS A 31 4.07 -11.81 13.80
N ALA A 32 3.60 -10.90 14.64
CA ALA A 32 2.20 -10.89 15.10
C ALA A 32 1.24 -10.70 13.92
N LEU A 33 1.58 -9.78 13.01
CA LEU A 33 0.81 -9.58 11.77
C LEU A 33 0.78 -10.85 10.91
N ALA A 34 1.91 -11.51 10.72
CA ALA A 34 1.98 -12.76 9.96
C ALA A 34 1.10 -13.87 10.57
N LEU A 35 1.10 -13.98 11.90
CA LEU A 35 0.28 -14.93 12.63
C LEU A 35 -1.22 -14.63 12.43
N GLN A 36 -1.62 -13.36 12.53
CA GLN A 36 -3.00 -12.94 12.33
C GLN A 36 -3.53 -13.29 10.94
N MET A 37 -2.73 -13.05 9.90
CA MET A 37 -3.10 -13.32 8.51
C MET A 37 -2.87 -14.77 8.08
N GLY A 38 -2.48 -15.67 8.99
CA GLY A 38 -2.17 -17.07 8.67
C GLY A 38 -1.04 -17.23 7.64
N THR A 39 -0.08 -16.31 7.60
CA THR A 39 0.98 -16.26 6.58
C THR A 39 2.39 -16.26 7.17
N THR A 40 3.40 -16.21 6.31
CA THR A 40 4.80 -16.16 6.75
C THR A 40 5.24 -14.75 7.12
N ILE A 41 6.24 -14.63 8.00
CA ILE A 41 6.87 -13.34 8.35
C ILE A 41 7.40 -12.63 7.11
N ARG A 42 7.87 -13.40 6.11
CA ARG A 42 8.32 -12.86 4.83
C ARG A 42 7.20 -12.11 4.11
N VAL A 43 6.01 -12.70 4.04
CA VAL A 43 4.84 -12.08 3.41
C VAL A 43 4.44 -10.79 4.15
N ALA A 44 4.35 -10.85 5.49
CA ALA A 44 4.04 -9.65 6.28
C ALA A 44 5.06 -8.52 6.06
N LYS A 45 6.35 -8.86 5.95
CA LYS A 45 7.41 -7.91 5.60
C LYS A 45 7.23 -7.33 4.20
N GLU A 46 6.89 -8.13 3.20
CA GLU A 46 6.67 -7.68 1.82
C GLU A 46 5.46 -6.72 1.72
N ILE A 47 4.39 -6.99 2.49
CA ILE A 47 3.23 -6.07 2.63
C ILE A 47 3.69 -4.75 3.27
N CYS A 48 4.44 -4.79 4.37
CA CYS A 48 4.98 -3.59 5.03
C CYS A 48 5.96 -2.80 4.15
N GLN A 49 6.53 -3.43 3.11
CA GLN A 49 7.40 -2.78 2.13
C GLN A 49 6.62 -2.27 0.89
N GLY A 50 5.32 -2.51 0.80
CA GLY A 50 4.50 -2.21 -0.40
C GLY A 50 4.79 -3.13 -1.59
N LYS A 51 5.63 -4.15 -1.43
CA LYS A 51 5.98 -5.11 -2.49
C LYS A 51 4.84 -6.06 -2.78
N ARG A 52 4.08 -6.42 -1.76
CA ARG A 52 2.87 -7.24 -1.86
C ARG A 52 1.64 -6.38 -1.64
N GLU A 53 0.59 -6.69 -2.40
CA GLU A 53 -0.70 -6.03 -2.32
C GLU A 53 -1.44 -6.39 -1.03
N ILE A 54 -2.13 -5.42 -0.46
CA ILE A 54 -3.19 -5.66 0.52
C ILE A 54 -4.44 -6.11 -0.23
N THR A 55 -4.77 -7.39 -0.12
CA THR A 55 -6.03 -7.94 -0.65
C THR A 55 -7.19 -7.66 0.31
N ALA A 56 -8.43 -7.93 -0.13
CA ALA A 56 -9.61 -7.78 0.71
C ALA A 56 -9.51 -8.62 2.01
N ASP A 57 -9.04 -9.87 1.91
CA ASP A 57 -8.84 -10.74 3.08
C ASP A 57 -7.83 -10.14 4.06
N ILE A 58 -6.69 -9.64 3.55
CA ILE A 58 -5.69 -8.96 4.39
C ILE A 58 -6.28 -7.70 5.03
N ALA A 59 -7.08 -6.93 4.29
CA ALA A 59 -7.70 -5.72 4.81
C ALA A 59 -8.67 -6.03 5.96
N LEU A 60 -9.42 -7.14 5.90
CA LEU A 60 -10.27 -7.62 6.98
C LEU A 60 -9.45 -8.07 8.20
N ASP A 61 -8.35 -8.79 7.98
CA ASP A 61 -7.44 -9.18 9.07
C ASP A 61 -6.82 -7.97 9.77
N LEU A 62 -6.46 -6.94 9.00
CA LEU A 62 -5.96 -5.66 9.51
C LEU A 62 -7.05 -4.90 10.26
N GLU A 63 -8.30 -4.93 9.82
CA GLU A 63 -9.42 -4.35 10.55
C GLU A 63 -9.61 -5.04 11.91
N HIS A 64 -9.59 -6.37 11.94
CA HIS A 64 -9.69 -7.11 13.19
C HIS A 64 -8.52 -6.83 14.15
N MET A 65 -7.31 -6.68 13.62
CA MET A 65 -6.09 -6.48 14.41
C MET A 65 -5.92 -5.03 14.90
N LEU A 66 -6.25 -4.05 14.07
CA LEU A 66 -5.95 -2.64 14.29
C LEU A 66 -7.20 -1.79 14.53
N GLY A 67 -8.39 -2.30 14.28
CA GLY A 67 -9.65 -1.56 14.37
C GLY A 67 -9.84 -0.51 13.27
N ILE A 68 -8.96 -0.50 12.26
CA ILE A 68 -9.04 0.41 11.12
C ILE A 68 -9.82 -0.28 10.01
N LYS A 69 -10.90 0.36 9.55
CA LYS A 69 -11.83 -0.23 8.59
C LYS A 69 -11.14 -0.74 7.31
N ALA A 70 -11.51 -1.93 6.85
CA ALA A 70 -10.92 -2.61 5.72
C ALA A 70 -10.94 -1.74 4.43
N TYR A 71 -12.02 -0.97 4.22
CA TYR A 71 -12.11 -0.08 3.06
C TYR A 71 -11.01 0.99 3.04
N ILE A 72 -10.50 1.42 4.20
CA ILE A 72 -9.41 2.41 4.28
C ILE A 72 -8.14 1.79 3.70
N TRP A 73 -7.82 0.56 4.07
CA TRP A 73 -6.68 -0.17 3.50
C TRP A 73 -6.83 -0.42 2.00
N MET A 74 -8.04 -0.82 1.56
CA MET A 74 -8.33 -1.03 0.14
C MET A 74 -8.18 0.25 -0.69
N ASN A 75 -8.61 1.40 -0.16
CA ASN A 75 -8.47 2.69 -0.83
C ASN A 75 -6.99 3.07 -0.96
N LEU A 76 -6.21 2.94 0.12
CA LEU A 76 -4.77 3.23 0.10
C LEU A 76 -4.02 2.32 -0.90
N GLU A 77 -4.37 1.04 -0.94
CA GLU A 77 -3.79 0.10 -1.91
C GLU A 77 -4.15 0.50 -3.35
N SER A 78 -5.42 0.84 -3.59
CA SER A 78 -5.91 1.24 -4.91
C SER A 78 -5.19 2.49 -5.42
N ASP A 79 -5.09 3.52 -4.57
CA ASP A 79 -4.39 4.78 -4.89
C ASP A 79 -2.90 4.55 -5.16
N TYR A 80 -2.25 3.71 -4.33
CA TYR A 80 -0.85 3.36 -4.51
C TYR A 80 -0.61 2.64 -5.85
N ARG A 81 -1.42 1.62 -6.17
CA ARG A 81 -1.29 0.85 -7.41
C ARG A 81 -1.59 1.68 -8.64
N LEU A 82 -2.61 2.54 -8.58
CA LEU A 82 -2.93 3.47 -9.65
C LEU A 82 -1.76 4.43 -9.91
N THR A 83 -1.16 4.98 -8.85
CA THR A 83 0.00 5.88 -8.96
C THR A 83 1.20 5.16 -9.59
N LEU A 84 1.51 3.94 -9.14
CA LEU A 84 2.57 3.12 -9.76
C LEU A 84 2.30 2.83 -11.24
N ALA A 85 1.05 2.51 -11.59
CA ALA A 85 0.67 2.24 -12.98
C ALA A 85 0.82 3.48 -13.88
N ARG A 86 0.46 4.67 -13.38
CA ARG A 86 0.67 5.95 -14.07
C ARG A 86 2.15 6.22 -14.32
N GLN A 87 2.99 6.03 -13.30
CA GLN A 87 4.45 6.22 -13.40
C GLN A 87 5.07 5.27 -14.43
N ARG A 88 4.70 3.99 -14.42
CA ARG A 88 5.17 2.99 -15.40
C ARG A 88 4.83 3.41 -16.84
N ARG A 89 3.58 3.81 -17.08
CA ARG A 89 3.17 4.31 -18.41
C ARG A 89 3.94 5.54 -18.85
N GLN A 90 4.20 6.49 -17.95
CA GLN A 90 5.02 7.67 -18.26
C GLN A 90 6.46 7.30 -18.65
N THR A 91 7.06 6.33 -17.95
CA THR A 91 8.42 5.85 -18.29
C THR A 91 8.47 5.12 -19.63
N GLU A 92 7.46 4.32 -19.97
CA GLU A 92 7.37 3.58 -21.23
C GLU A 92 7.19 4.54 -22.42
N VAL A 93 6.31 5.54 -22.31
CA VAL A 93 6.12 6.58 -23.34
C VAL A 93 7.41 7.37 -23.57
N ARG A 94 8.14 7.71 -22.50
CA ARG A 94 9.43 8.41 -22.63
C ARG A 94 10.51 7.57 -23.30
N SER A 95 10.50 6.25 -23.09
CA SER A 95 11.49 5.33 -23.68
C SER A 95 11.27 5.04 -25.17
N THR A 96 10.04 5.20 -25.66
CA THR A 96 9.68 4.98 -27.08
C THR A 96 9.81 6.24 -27.93
N ALA A 97 9.93 7.41 -27.30
CA ALA A 97 10.10 8.71 -27.95
C ALA A 97 11.58 9.17 -28.04
N ALA A 98 12.54 8.31 -27.70
CA ALA A 98 13.98 8.56 -27.76
C ALA A 98 14.65 7.62 -28.77
#